data_AF-A0A168MWJ7-F1
#
_entry.id   AF-A0A168MWJ7-F1
#
_cell.length_a   1.000
_cell.length_b   1.000
_cell.length_c   1.000
_cell.angle_alpha   90.00
_cell.angle_beta   90.00
_cell.angle_gamma   90.00
#
_symmetry.space_group_name_H-M   'P 1'
#
loop_
_entity.id
_entity.type
_entity.pdbx_description
1 polymer ?
#
loop_
_entity_poly.entity_id
_entity_poly.type
_entity_poly.pdbx_seq_one_letter_code
_entity_poly.pdbx_strand_id
1 'polypeptide(L)'
;MPSSNSTPVDTYYYDVLNIPTNANHIVIKKAYKKLAISYHPDKNKAPDAEEKFKTISEAFQILGTHALRVKYDKYGRDPDIVSLTGVSDPNGCYQCMFGEIVGDMQIGHFFQQDDRYYAKGQAPPTHTDEERQQLIMQHMEQLQQERIHLLASRLVDKLSLYTTKLSTFEHDTQNQIIDFKKESFGNSMLVVVGRVYATKAKEFLGIKRAGGLPGLYYTMREKKYITKELWRTVKATMESQAVTKKAIEAQEEDPELDDLYMIKCHQAIWQMAKFEVEATLRLVCDDVLQDKSVLLNERLGRAEGLLALGDLYVANADISDVENEVVQLK
;
A
#
# COMPACT_ATOMS: atom_id res chain seq x y z
N MET A 1 -13.85 18.44 -18.16
CA MET A 1 -15.31 18.60 -17.90
C MET A 1 -15.47 18.91 -16.42
N PRO A 2 -16.16 20.00 -16.02
CA PRO A 2 -16.35 20.34 -14.61
C PRO A 2 -17.45 19.48 -13.98
N SER A 3 -17.11 18.89 -12.82
CA SER A 3 -17.96 18.46 -11.68
C SER A 3 -19.42 18.06 -11.93
N SER A 4 -19.70 16.76 -11.81
CA SER A 4 -21.04 16.26 -11.47
C SER A 4 -21.37 16.66 -10.02
N ASN A 5 -22.07 17.78 -9.85
CA ASN A 5 -22.76 18.11 -8.60
C ASN A 5 -23.95 17.15 -8.41
N SER A 6 -23.71 15.95 -7.90
CA SER A 6 -24.73 15.22 -7.15
C SER A 6 -24.59 15.61 -5.69
N THR A 7 -25.58 16.30 -5.15
CA THR A 7 -25.65 16.56 -3.70
C THR A 7 -25.71 15.22 -2.96
N PRO A 8 -24.88 14.99 -1.92
CA PRO A 8 -24.92 13.76 -1.14
C PRO A 8 -26.32 13.50 -0.57
N VAL A 9 -26.76 12.24 -0.58
CA VAL A 9 -28.03 11.82 0.03
C VAL A 9 -28.00 11.99 1.57
N ASP A 10 -26.81 11.90 2.18
CA ASP A 10 -26.56 12.16 3.60
C ASP A 10 -25.32 13.05 3.75
N THR A 11 -25.38 14.07 4.62
CA THR A 11 -24.27 14.98 4.91
C THR A 11 -23.57 14.68 6.23
N TYR A 12 -24.07 13.73 7.03
CA TYR A 12 -23.64 13.48 8.40
C TYR A 12 -22.12 13.37 8.57
N TYR A 13 -21.41 12.58 7.73
CA TYR A 13 -19.96 12.44 7.87
C TYR A 13 -19.20 13.73 7.47
N TYR A 14 -19.75 14.54 6.57
CA TYR A 14 -19.17 15.84 6.22
C TYR A 14 -19.33 16.83 7.38
N ASP A 15 -20.49 16.78 8.06
CA ASP A 15 -20.79 17.59 9.24
C ASP A 15 -19.91 17.18 10.44
N VAL A 16 -19.68 15.88 10.64
CA VAL A 16 -18.78 15.34 11.67
C VAL A 16 -17.35 15.84 11.49
N LEU A 17 -16.84 15.85 10.25
CA LEU A 17 -15.51 16.40 9.93
C LEU A 17 -15.50 17.93 9.82
N ASN A 18 -16.66 18.58 9.90
CA ASN A 18 -16.84 20.02 9.74
C ASN A 18 -16.23 20.56 8.42
N ILE A 19 -16.58 19.91 7.31
CA ILE A 19 -16.10 20.22 5.97
C ILE A 19 -17.26 20.35 4.98
N PRO A 20 -17.13 21.14 3.90
CA PRO A 20 -18.16 21.20 2.87
C PRO A 20 -18.22 19.90 2.06
N THR A 21 -19.38 19.56 1.50
CA THR A 21 -19.58 18.36 0.68
C THR A 21 -18.76 18.34 -0.62
N ASN A 22 -18.24 19.50 -1.06
CA ASN A 22 -17.31 19.62 -2.17
C ASN A 22 -15.81 19.59 -1.75
N ALA A 23 -15.52 19.30 -0.48
CA ALA A 23 -14.15 19.26 0.04
C ALA A 23 -13.29 18.25 -0.73
N ASN A 24 -12.05 18.64 -1.06
CA ASN A 24 -11.09 17.72 -1.66
C ASN A 24 -10.42 16.84 -0.58
N HIS A 25 -9.72 15.79 -1.00
CA HIS A 25 -9.07 14.83 -0.10
C HIS A 25 -8.08 15.49 0.89
N ILE A 26 -7.40 16.56 0.47
CA ILE A 26 -6.46 17.31 1.33
C ILE A 26 -7.20 17.95 2.51
N VAL A 27 -8.36 18.55 2.24
CA VAL A 27 -9.20 19.17 3.27
C VAL A 27 -9.76 18.12 4.23
N ILE A 28 -10.19 16.97 3.72
CA ILE A 28 -10.69 15.84 4.52
C ILE A 28 -9.61 15.32 5.47
N LYS A 29 -8.41 15.00 4.97
CA LYS A 29 -7.28 14.51 5.78
C LYS A 29 -6.84 15.53 6.83
N LYS A 30 -6.86 16.83 6.48
CA LYS A 30 -6.50 17.92 7.42
C LYS A 30 -7.53 18.08 8.53
N ALA A 31 -8.82 17.99 8.21
CA ALA A 31 -9.90 18.09 9.17
C ALA A 31 -9.87 16.92 10.17
N TYR A 32 -9.73 15.69 9.66
CA TYR A 32 -9.55 14.49 10.47
C TYR A 32 -8.37 14.63 11.44
N LYS A 33 -7.17 14.98 10.95
CA LYS A 33 -5.99 15.14 11.83
C LYS A 33 -6.22 16.14 12.95
N LYS A 34 -6.89 17.26 12.67
CA LYS A 34 -7.18 18.29 13.68
C LYS A 34 -8.15 17.77 14.74
N LEU A 35 -9.21 17.09 14.33
CA LEU A 35 -10.24 16.56 15.21
C LEU A 35 -9.73 15.36 16.01
N ALA A 36 -9.01 14.43 15.39
CA ALA A 36 -8.38 13.28 16.05
C ALA A 36 -7.42 13.70 17.17
N ILE A 37 -6.63 14.75 16.98
CA ILE A 37 -5.75 15.28 18.05
C ILE A 37 -6.58 15.91 19.18
N SER A 38 -7.70 16.56 18.85
CA SER A 38 -8.54 17.30 19.80
C SER A 38 -9.45 16.39 20.62
N TYR A 39 -9.82 15.24 20.08
CA TYR A 39 -10.70 14.24 20.71
C TYR A 39 -9.98 12.94 21.09
N HIS A 40 -8.64 12.91 21.01
CA HIS A 40 -7.88 11.73 21.41
C HIS A 40 -8.12 11.40 22.89
N PRO A 41 -8.47 10.15 23.25
CA PRO A 41 -8.82 9.78 24.63
C PRO A 41 -7.69 10.06 25.64
N ASP A 42 -6.43 9.94 25.22
CA ASP A 42 -5.28 10.29 26.09
C ASP A 42 -5.14 11.78 26.40
N LYS A 43 -5.63 12.66 25.51
CA LYS A 43 -5.44 14.11 25.60
C LYS A 43 -6.71 14.85 26.01
N ASN A 44 -7.87 14.22 25.81
CA ASN A 44 -9.18 14.78 26.11
C ASN A 44 -9.96 13.81 27.00
N LYS A 45 -10.11 14.18 28.28
CA LYS A 45 -10.83 13.40 29.30
C LYS A 45 -12.32 13.74 29.41
N ALA A 46 -12.88 14.46 28.43
CA ALA A 46 -14.31 14.70 28.42
C ALA A 46 -15.07 13.37 28.25
N PRO A 47 -16.23 13.19 28.91
CA PRO A 47 -16.97 11.94 28.88
C PRO A 47 -17.49 11.57 27.48
N ASP A 48 -17.55 12.53 26.56
CA ASP A 48 -17.99 12.38 25.17
C ASP A 48 -16.81 12.34 24.16
N ALA A 49 -15.56 12.39 24.64
CA ALA A 49 -14.38 12.45 23.76
C ALA A 49 -14.18 11.16 22.97
N GLU A 50 -14.36 10.02 23.62
CA GLU A 50 -14.21 8.69 23.01
C GLU A 50 -15.27 8.43 21.93
N GLU A 51 -16.54 8.73 22.24
CA GLU A 51 -17.64 8.60 21.30
C GLU A 51 -17.43 9.50 20.07
N LYS A 52 -17.03 10.76 20.30
CA LYS A 52 -16.70 11.69 19.21
C LYS A 52 -15.52 11.20 18.38
N PHE A 53 -14.49 10.65 19.00
CA PHE A 53 -13.32 10.12 18.30
C PHE A 53 -13.70 8.92 17.40
N LYS A 54 -14.57 8.03 17.89
CA LYS A 54 -15.13 6.93 17.10
C LYS A 54 -15.87 7.46 15.87
N THR A 55 -16.78 8.41 16.05
CA THR A 55 -17.54 9.00 14.94
C THR A 55 -16.64 9.76 13.93
N ILE A 56 -15.63 10.49 14.41
CA ILE A 56 -14.66 11.20 13.57
C ILE A 56 -13.84 10.22 12.72
N SER A 57 -13.47 9.07 13.30
CA SER A 57 -12.69 8.03 12.62
C SER A 57 -13.52 7.34 11.54
N GLU A 58 -14.77 7.00 11.85
CA GLU A 58 -15.73 6.45 10.90
C GLU A 58 -15.98 7.40 9.72
N ALA A 59 -16.20 8.69 10.01
CA ALA A 59 -16.39 9.71 8.98
C ALA A 59 -15.18 9.83 8.04
N PHE A 60 -13.95 9.73 8.58
CA PHE A 60 -12.74 9.75 7.78
C PHE A 60 -12.55 8.47 6.95
N GLN A 61 -12.93 7.30 7.46
CA GLN A 61 -12.89 6.06 6.69
C GLN A 61 -13.80 6.12 5.47
N ILE A 62 -15.02 6.63 5.64
CA ILE A 62 -16.00 6.73 4.55
C ILE A 62 -15.66 7.84 3.57
N LEU A 63 -15.28 9.04 4.03
CA LEU A 63 -15.03 10.19 3.16
C LEU A 63 -13.60 10.26 2.61
N GLY A 64 -12.64 9.62 3.29
CA GLY A 64 -11.23 9.62 2.92
C GLY A 64 -10.96 8.85 1.63
N THR A 65 -11.74 7.81 1.33
CA THR A 65 -11.59 7.04 0.08
C THR A 65 -12.58 7.52 -0.97
N HIS A 66 -12.12 7.83 -2.18
CA HIS A 66 -13.00 8.31 -3.26
C HIS A 66 -14.15 7.33 -3.56
N ALA A 67 -13.86 6.02 -3.60
CA ALA A 67 -14.86 5.00 -3.85
C ALA A 67 -15.92 4.89 -2.75
N LEU A 68 -15.53 4.99 -1.47
CA LEU A 68 -16.46 4.93 -0.34
C LEU A 68 -17.29 6.22 -0.25
N ARG A 69 -16.66 7.37 -0.51
CA ARG A 69 -17.33 8.66 -0.61
C ARG A 69 -18.39 8.67 -1.71
N VAL A 70 -18.09 8.15 -2.89
CA VAL A 70 -19.07 8.06 -4.00
C VAL A 70 -20.27 7.17 -3.62
N LYS A 71 -20.03 6.07 -2.91
CA LYS A 71 -21.12 5.22 -2.40
C LYS A 71 -21.94 5.93 -1.34
N TYR A 72 -21.28 6.57 -0.38
CA TYR A 72 -21.91 7.36 0.67
C TYR A 72 -22.73 8.52 0.10
N ASP A 73 -22.18 9.25 -0.86
CA ASP A 73 -22.87 10.36 -1.54
C ASP A 73 -24.14 9.88 -2.27
N LYS A 74 -24.14 8.63 -2.75
CA LYS A 74 -25.26 8.04 -3.49
C LYS A 74 -26.32 7.37 -2.60
N TYR A 75 -25.94 6.84 -1.45
CA TYR A 75 -26.79 5.93 -0.67
C TYR A 75 -26.88 6.25 0.83
N GLY A 76 -26.08 7.18 1.36
CA GLY A 76 -26.10 7.60 2.77
C GLY A 76 -25.50 6.58 3.75
N ARG A 77 -25.88 6.64 5.03
CA ARG A 77 -25.47 5.71 6.11
C ARG A 77 -26.22 4.37 6.08
N ASP A 78 -26.36 3.76 4.91
CA ASP A 78 -26.97 2.44 4.81
C ASP A 78 -26.06 1.37 5.46
N PRO A 79 -26.52 0.59 6.46
CA PRO A 79 -25.72 -0.45 7.11
C PRO A 79 -25.21 -1.54 6.15
N ASP A 80 -25.85 -1.74 5.00
CA ASP A 80 -25.36 -2.65 3.98
C ASP A 80 -24.09 -2.12 3.27
N ILE A 81 -23.84 -0.81 3.29
CA ILE A 81 -22.59 -0.22 2.78
C ILE A 81 -21.44 -0.50 3.75
N VAL A 82 -21.71 -0.47 5.06
CA VAL A 82 -20.75 -0.78 6.13
C VAL A 82 -20.40 -2.27 6.12
N SER A 83 -21.36 -3.17 5.89
CA SER A 83 -21.09 -4.61 5.73
C SER A 83 -20.38 -4.94 4.39
N LEU A 84 -20.64 -4.16 3.33
CA LEU A 84 -19.92 -4.22 2.05
C LEU A 84 -18.50 -3.62 2.09
N THR A 85 -18.10 -2.91 3.16
CA THR A 85 -16.77 -2.29 3.24
C THR A 85 -15.62 -3.27 3.47
N GLY A 86 -15.88 -4.53 3.85
CA GLY A 86 -14.78 -5.51 3.99
C GLY A 86 -13.76 -5.11 5.06
N VAL A 87 -14.17 -4.28 6.03
CA VAL A 87 -13.33 -3.82 7.15
C VAL A 87 -13.01 -4.96 8.13
N SER A 88 -13.69 -6.11 8.03
CA SER A 88 -13.38 -7.34 8.78
C SER A 88 -12.34 -8.25 8.09
N ASP A 89 -11.92 -7.98 6.86
CA ASP A 89 -10.94 -8.80 6.15
C ASP A 89 -9.70 -7.99 5.74
N PRO A 90 -8.48 -8.49 6.02
CA PRO A 90 -7.24 -7.78 5.68
C PRO A 90 -7.13 -7.33 4.22
N ASN A 91 -7.69 -8.09 3.28
CA ASN A 91 -7.67 -7.76 1.85
C ASN A 91 -8.51 -6.52 1.53
N GLY A 92 -9.72 -6.43 2.07
CA GLY A 92 -10.58 -5.25 1.95
C GLY A 92 -9.91 -4.01 2.57
N CYS A 93 -9.31 -4.18 3.75
CA CYS A 93 -8.61 -3.11 4.43
C CYS A 93 -7.35 -2.63 3.67
N TYR A 94 -6.56 -3.56 3.12
CA TYR A 94 -5.43 -3.23 2.24
C TYR A 94 -5.90 -2.44 1.02
N GLN A 95 -6.93 -2.91 0.32
CA GLN A 95 -7.43 -2.23 -0.88
C GLN A 95 -7.89 -0.81 -0.56
N CYS A 96 -8.53 -0.59 0.59
CA CYS A 96 -8.95 0.73 1.04
C CYS A 96 -7.78 1.65 1.40
N MET A 97 -6.74 1.13 2.06
CA MET A 97 -5.60 1.92 2.53
C MET A 97 -4.54 2.17 1.45
N PHE A 98 -4.30 1.17 0.60
CA PHE A 98 -3.16 1.12 -0.29
C PHE A 98 -3.53 0.93 -1.76
N GLY A 99 -4.77 0.57 -2.10
CA GLY A 99 -5.15 0.27 -3.50
C GLY A 99 -4.86 1.41 -4.49
N GLU A 100 -5.08 2.68 -4.11
CA GLU A 100 -4.77 3.82 -4.98
C GLU A 100 -3.26 4.13 -5.10
N ILE A 101 -2.47 3.78 -4.08
CA ILE A 101 -1.06 4.17 -3.96
C ILE A 101 -0.14 3.02 -4.43
N VAL A 102 -0.42 1.83 -3.95
CA VAL A 102 0.31 0.58 -4.11
C VAL A 102 -0.39 -0.35 -5.11
N GLY A 103 -1.56 -0.01 -5.63
CA GLY A 103 -2.28 -0.87 -6.57
C GLY A 103 -2.96 -2.07 -5.90
N ASP A 104 -3.79 -2.74 -6.69
CA ASP A 104 -4.54 -3.92 -6.29
C ASP A 104 -3.56 -5.06 -5.92
N MET A 105 -3.85 -5.77 -4.83
CA MET A 105 -2.96 -6.83 -4.36
C MET A 105 -2.96 -8.02 -5.32
N GLN A 106 -1.80 -8.37 -5.89
CA GLN A 106 -1.70 -9.51 -6.80
C GLN A 106 -1.92 -10.85 -6.10
N ILE A 107 -1.54 -10.96 -4.82
CA ILE A 107 -1.82 -12.16 -4.02
C ILE A 107 -3.31 -12.25 -3.61
N GLY A 108 -4.13 -11.22 -3.85
CA GLY A 108 -5.55 -11.21 -3.45
C GLY A 108 -6.33 -12.43 -3.94
N HIS A 109 -5.96 -12.95 -5.12
CA HIS A 109 -6.52 -14.16 -5.71
C HIS A 109 -6.23 -15.45 -4.92
N PHE A 110 -5.16 -15.50 -4.12
CA PHE A 110 -4.84 -16.66 -3.27
C PHE A 110 -5.63 -16.67 -1.95
N PHE A 111 -6.17 -15.52 -1.53
CA PHE A 111 -6.74 -15.35 -0.19
C PHE A 111 -8.26 -15.48 -0.12
N GLN A 112 -9.01 -15.36 -1.23
CA GLN A 112 -10.47 -15.51 -1.23
C GLN A 112 -11.06 -16.07 -2.54
N GLN A 113 -11.98 -17.01 -2.38
CA GLN A 113 -13.17 -17.20 -3.22
C GLN A 113 -14.21 -16.16 -2.75
N ASP A 114 -14.27 -14.94 -3.31
CA ASP A 114 -15.46 -14.09 -3.08
C ASP A 114 -15.65 -12.93 -4.06
N ASP A 115 -16.92 -12.58 -4.24
CA ASP A 115 -17.50 -11.91 -5.40
C ASP A 115 -17.28 -10.37 -5.50
N ARG A 116 -16.21 -9.81 -4.92
CA ARG A 116 -16.00 -8.34 -4.89
C ARG A 116 -15.08 -7.77 -5.96
N TYR A 117 -14.20 -8.57 -6.55
CA TYR A 117 -13.44 -8.15 -7.73
C TYR A 117 -14.37 -7.88 -8.94
N TYR A 118 -15.56 -8.50 -8.93
CA TYR A 118 -16.62 -8.36 -9.94
C TYR A 118 -17.34 -7.00 -9.95
N ALA A 119 -17.06 -6.10 -9.00
CA ALA A 119 -17.80 -4.82 -8.87
C ALA A 119 -17.33 -3.70 -9.84
N LYS A 120 -16.24 -3.87 -10.58
CA LYS A 120 -15.93 -3.05 -11.77
C LYS A 120 -16.45 -3.78 -13.01
N GLY A 121 -17.73 -3.56 -13.32
CA GLY A 121 -18.49 -4.33 -14.32
C GLY A 121 -17.86 -4.43 -15.71
N GLN A 122 -17.18 -5.55 -15.99
CA GLN A 122 -16.66 -5.85 -17.33
C GLN A 122 -16.92 -7.28 -17.82
N ALA A 123 -17.38 -8.22 -16.97
CA ALA A 123 -17.74 -9.56 -17.43
C ALA A 123 -19.25 -9.69 -17.67
N PRO A 124 -19.72 -9.91 -18.91
CA PRO A 124 -21.13 -10.22 -19.19
C PRO A 124 -21.61 -11.45 -18.40
N PRO A 125 -22.87 -11.49 -17.96
CA PRO A 125 -23.46 -12.60 -17.17
C PRO A 125 -23.52 -13.95 -17.90
N THR A 126 -22.97 -14.04 -19.12
CA THR A 126 -22.97 -15.23 -19.98
C THR A 126 -21.69 -16.07 -19.88
N HIS A 127 -20.66 -15.64 -19.13
CA HIS A 127 -19.39 -16.36 -19.02
C HIS A 127 -19.42 -17.37 -17.88
N THR A 128 -18.82 -18.54 -18.12
CA THR A 128 -18.50 -19.54 -17.08
C THR A 128 -17.54 -18.96 -16.04
N ASP A 129 -17.49 -19.56 -14.85
CA ASP A 129 -16.60 -19.07 -13.78
C ASP A 129 -15.12 -19.12 -14.19
N GLU A 130 -14.71 -20.12 -14.98
CA GLU A 130 -13.36 -20.24 -15.52
C GLU A 130 -13.01 -19.12 -16.51
N GLU A 131 -13.89 -18.83 -17.47
CA GLU A 131 -13.68 -17.73 -18.44
C GLU A 131 -13.62 -16.38 -17.72
N ARG A 132 -14.43 -16.21 -16.68
CA ARG A 132 -14.45 -15.00 -15.85
C ARG A 132 -13.13 -14.83 -15.09
N GLN A 133 -12.62 -15.91 -14.50
CA GLN A 133 -11.31 -15.91 -13.83
C GLN A 133 -10.17 -15.59 -14.80
N GLN A 134 -10.18 -16.14 -16.02
CA GLN A 134 -9.17 -15.83 -17.03
C GLN A 134 -9.19 -14.36 -17.45
N LEU A 135 -10.37 -13.79 -17.71
CA LEU A 135 -10.51 -12.37 -18.04
C LEU A 135 -10.01 -11.46 -16.91
N ILE A 136 -10.29 -11.81 -15.66
CA ILE A 136 -9.80 -11.09 -14.48
C ILE A 136 -8.28 -11.12 -14.42
N MET A 137 -7.67 -12.31 -14.59
CA MET A 137 -6.20 -12.44 -14.58
C MET A 137 -5.56 -11.62 -15.70
N GLN A 138 -6.14 -11.65 -16.90
CA GLN A 138 -5.65 -10.85 -18.04
C GLN A 138 -5.76 -9.35 -17.76
N HIS A 139 -6.88 -8.89 -17.19
CA HIS A 139 -7.06 -7.49 -16.86
C HIS A 139 -6.08 -7.02 -15.77
N MET A 140 -5.87 -7.84 -14.74
CA MET A 140 -4.89 -7.55 -13.68
C MET A 140 -3.47 -7.49 -14.22
N GLU A 141 -3.11 -8.41 -15.12
CA GLU A 141 -1.82 -8.39 -15.80
C GLU A 141 -1.62 -7.10 -16.60
N GLN A 142 -2.65 -6.65 -17.33
CA GLN A 142 -2.61 -5.38 -18.07
C GLN A 142 -2.39 -4.18 -17.13
N LEU A 143 -3.17 -4.06 -16.06
CA LEU A 143 -3.03 -2.97 -15.09
C LEU A 143 -1.64 -2.96 -14.45
N GLN A 144 -1.11 -4.15 -14.14
CA GLN A 144 0.22 -4.27 -13.57
C GLN A 144 1.30 -3.85 -14.58
N GLN A 145 1.16 -4.19 -15.86
CA GLN A 145 2.09 -3.75 -16.91
C GLN A 145 2.05 -2.23 -17.11
N GLU A 146 0.87 -1.62 -17.17
CA GLU A 146 0.72 -0.16 -17.26
C GLU A 146 1.41 0.55 -16.09
N ARG A 147 1.23 0.01 -14.89
CA ARG A 147 1.86 0.50 -13.68
C ARG A 147 3.39 0.36 -13.73
N ILE A 148 3.90 -0.80 -14.13
CA ILE A 148 5.34 -1.05 -14.26
C ILE A 148 5.94 -0.04 -15.25
N HIS A 149 5.33 0.14 -16.41
CA HIS A 149 5.82 1.05 -17.43
C HIS A 149 5.89 2.51 -16.93
N LEU A 150 4.83 2.98 -16.26
CA LEU A 150 4.80 4.32 -15.68
C LEU A 150 5.89 4.51 -14.62
N LEU A 151 6.07 3.54 -13.72
CA LEU A 151 7.07 3.60 -12.66
C LEU A 151 8.50 3.49 -13.21
N ALA A 152 8.71 2.64 -14.22
CA ALA A 152 9.99 2.50 -14.91
C ALA A 152 10.40 3.80 -15.59
N SER A 153 9.49 4.46 -16.32
CA SER A 153 9.75 5.78 -16.91
C SER A 153 10.18 6.80 -15.85
N ARG A 154 9.45 6.90 -14.74
CA ARG A 154 9.79 7.83 -13.64
C ARG A 154 11.13 7.50 -12.98
N LEU A 155 11.44 6.21 -12.85
CA LEU A 155 12.71 5.77 -12.29
C LEU A 155 13.85 6.09 -13.25
N VAL A 156 13.70 5.89 -14.57
CA VAL A 156 14.69 6.31 -15.58
C VAL A 156 14.96 7.80 -15.48
N ASP A 157 13.91 8.64 -15.42
CA ASP A 157 14.05 10.09 -15.29
C ASP A 157 14.85 10.45 -14.03
N LYS A 158 14.54 9.85 -12.89
CA LYS A 158 15.27 10.06 -11.64
C LYS A 158 16.74 9.62 -11.75
N LEU A 159 16.99 8.44 -12.33
CA LEU A 159 18.35 7.89 -12.47
C LEU A 159 19.18 8.67 -13.50
N SER A 160 18.55 9.32 -14.48
CA SER A 160 19.26 10.18 -15.43
C SER A 160 19.97 11.35 -14.75
N LEU A 161 19.42 11.83 -13.62
CA LEU A 161 20.05 12.88 -12.82
C LEU A 161 21.33 12.40 -12.14
N TYR A 162 21.45 11.11 -11.83
CA TYR A 162 22.66 10.57 -11.22
C TYR A 162 23.89 10.75 -12.13
N THR A 163 23.72 10.50 -13.43
CA THR A 163 24.81 10.62 -14.41
C THR A 163 24.99 12.03 -14.93
N THR A 164 23.92 12.84 -14.98
CA THR A 164 23.96 14.18 -15.60
C THR A 164 24.07 15.34 -14.61
N LYS A 165 23.48 15.23 -13.41
CA LYS A 165 23.34 16.30 -12.41
C LYS A 165 23.36 15.73 -10.99
N LEU A 166 24.48 15.16 -10.58
CA LEU A 166 24.62 14.44 -9.30
C LEU A 166 24.16 15.26 -8.08
N SER A 167 24.49 16.55 -8.01
CA SER A 167 24.07 17.40 -6.88
C SER A 167 22.55 17.57 -6.79
N THR A 168 21.86 17.66 -7.93
CA THR A 168 20.39 17.68 -7.99
C THR A 168 19.81 16.34 -7.56
N PHE A 169 20.38 15.23 -8.06
CA PHE A 169 19.98 13.89 -7.64
C PHE A 169 20.08 13.71 -6.11
N GLU A 170 21.20 14.09 -5.50
CA GLU A 170 21.42 13.98 -4.06
C GLU A 170 20.46 14.85 -3.26
N HIS A 171 20.33 16.13 -3.62
CA HIS A 171 19.45 17.07 -2.94
C HIS A 171 17.97 16.64 -3.00
N ASP A 172 17.48 16.31 -4.19
CA ASP A 172 16.08 15.91 -4.38
C ASP A 172 15.80 14.58 -3.66
N THR A 173 16.76 13.65 -3.68
CA THR A 173 16.66 12.38 -2.96
C THR A 173 16.60 12.58 -1.45
N GLN A 174 17.42 13.47 -0.89
CA GLN A 174 17.38 13.78 0.55
C GLN A 174 16.05 14.41 0.96
N ASN A 175 15.54 15.37 0.19
CA ASN A 175 14.23 15.98 0.47
C ASN A 175 13.10 14.94 0.43
N GLN A 176 13.11 14.06 -0.57
CA GLN A 176 12.13 12.98 -0.67
C GLN A 176 12.22 12.01 0.51
N ILE A 177 13.42 11.63 0.95
CA ILE A 177 13.60 10.79 2.14
C ILE A 177 13.00 11.47 3.37
N ILE A 178 13.30 12.76 3.59
CA ILE A 178 12.78 13.52 4.74
C ILE A 178 11.25 13.53 4.75
N ASP A 179 10.62 13.76 3.59
CA ASP A 179 9.16 13.74 3.50
C ASP A 179 8.60 12.34 3.67
N PHE A 180 9.25 11.33 3.09
CA PHE A 180 8.79 9.96 3.15
C PHE A 180 8.83 9.38 4.57
N LYS A 181 9.82 9.77 5.38
CA LYS A 181 9.90 9.40 6.81
C LYS A 181 8.75 9.92 7.66
N LYS A 182 8.00 10.92 7.18
CA LYS A 182 6.82 11.47 7.88
C LYS A 182 5.55 10.65 7.64
N GLU A 183 5.55 9.75 6.66
CA GLU A 183 4.41 8.91 6.34
C GLU A 183 4.39 7.63 7.19
N SER A 184 3.21 7.04 7.35
CA SER A 184 3.06 5.76 8.05
C SER A 184 3.89 4.68 7.37
N PHE A 185 4.66 3.94 8.17
CA PHE A 185 5.63 2.94 7.68
C PHE A 185 6.73 3.52 6.78
N GLY A 186 6.98 4.84 6.83
CA GLY A 186 7.94 5.52 5.97
C GLY A 186 9.36 4.99 6.13
N ASN A 187 9.81 4.74 7.37
CA ASN A 187 11.14 4.20 7.62
C ASN A 187 11.24 2.75 7.14
N SER A 188 10.23 1.94 7.42
CA SER A 188 10.13 0.56 6.96
C SER A 188 10.13 0.48 5.44
N MET A 189 9.41 1.38 4.78
CA MET A 189 9.34 1.41 3.33
C MET A 189 10.67 1.88 2.71
N LEU A 190 11.38 2.83 3.33
CA LEU A 190 12.75 3.17 2.91
C LEU A 190 13.67 1.94 2.91
N VAL A 191 13.62 1.13 3.97
CA VAL A 191 14.43 -0.10 4.04
C VAL A 191 14.01 -1.09 2.96
N VAL A 192 12.70 -1.30 2.77
CA VAL A 192 12.16 -2.24 1.78
C VAL A 192 12.56 -1.84 0.35
N VAL A 193 12.23 -0.61 -0.04
CA VAL A 193 12.54 -0.05 -1.37
C VAL A 193 14.05 -0.04 -1.60
N GLY A 194 14.81 0.44 -0.61
CA GLY A 194 16.26 0.57 -0.73
C GLY A 194 16.97 -0.77 -0.88
N ARG A 195 16.52 -1.81 -0.16
CA ARG A 195 17.05 -3.18 -0.30
C ARG A 195 16.76 -3.77 -1.68
N VAL A 196 15.55 -3.57 -2.24
CA VAL A 196 15.22 -4.03 -3.59
C VAL A 196 16.13 -3.35 -4.62
N TYR A 197 16.21 -2.02 -4.59
CA TYR A 197 17.07 -1.24 -5.49
C TYR A 197 18.53 -1.66 -5.42
N ALA A 198 19.10 -1.73 -4.22
CA ALA A 198 20.49 -2.13 -4.05
C ALA A 198 20.74 -3.57 -4.52
N THR A 199 19.78 -4.49 -4.32
CA THR A 199 19.91 -5.89 -4.74
C THR A 199 19.87 -6.01 -6.26
N LYS A 200 18.88 -5.41 -6.93
CA LYS A 200 18.73 -5.46 -8.39
C LYS A 200 19.89 -4.76 -9.10
N ALA A 201 20.37 -3.64 -8.56
CA ALA A 201 21.55 -2.97 -9.07
C ALA A 201 22.81 -3.85 -8.93
N LYS A 202 23.06 -4.46 -7.77
CA LYS A 202 24.21 -5.36 -7.54
C LYS A 202 24.19 -6.59 -8.43
N GLU A 203 23.00 -7.15 -8.66
CA GLU A 203 22.79 -8.25 -9.60
C GLU A 203 23.19 -7.85 -11.03
N PHE A 204 22.68 -6.71 -11.51
CA PHE A 204 22.98 -6.23 -12.86
C PHE A 204 24.45 -5.86 -13.06
N LEU A 205 25.06 -5.20 -12.08
CA LEU A 205 26.48 -4.84 -12.09
C LEU A 205 27.42 -6.05 -11.96
N GLY A 206 26.87 -7.25 -11.70
CA GLY A 206 27.66 -8.46 -11.52
C GLY A 206 28.57 -8.42 -10.28
N ILE A 207 28.21 -7.63 -9.25
CA ILE A 207 29.01 -7.49 -8.03
C ILE A 207 29.05 -8.86 -7.32
N LYS A 208 30.24 -9.48 -7.31
CA LYS A 208 30.47 -10.82 -6.76
C LYS A 208 30.47 -10.80 -5.23
N ARG A 209 29.58 -11.58 -4.61
CA ARG A 209 29.83 -12.17 -3.28
C ARG A 209 30.01 -13.68 -3.45
N ALA A 210 31.27 -14.10 -3.40
CA ALA A 210 31.78 -15.47 -3.31
C ALA A 210 31.31 -16.51 -4.37
N GLY A 211 32.19 -16.76 -5.36
CA GLY A 211 32.48 -18.12 -5.85
C GLY A 211 31.61 -18.79 -6.92
N GLY A 212 30.56 -18.15 -7.47
CA GLY A 212 29.68 -18.76 -8.49
C GLY A 212 29.33 -17.86 -9.68
N LEU A 213 28.65 -18.43 -10.69
CA LEU A 213 28.03 -17.68 -11.80
C LEU A 213 27.04 -16.66 -11.21
N PRO A 214 27.28 -15.34 -11.34
CA PRO A 214 26.53 -14.31 -10.61
C PRO A 214 25.01 -14.40 -10.79
N GLY A 215 24.53 -14.59 -12.02
CA GLY A 215 23.09 -14.60 -12.34
C GLY A 215 22.31 -15.72 -11.64
N LEU A 216 22.84 -16.95 -11.62
CA LEU A 216 22.13 -18.09 -11.00
C LEU A 216 22.01 -17.94 -9.47
N TYR A 217 23.05 -17.38 -8.83
CA TYR A 217 23.06 -17.15 -7.39
C TYR A 217 21.96 -16.16 -6.97
N TYR A 218 21.84 -15.04 -7.67
CA TYR A 218 20.83 -14.03 -7.37
C TYR A 218 19.41 -14.57 -7.62
N THR A 219 19.17 -15.25 -8.76
CA THR A 219 17.87 -15.87 -9.07
C THR A 219 17.44 -16.92 -8.03
N MET A 220 18.34 -17.81 -7.60
CA MET A 220 18.00 -18.83 -6.58
C MET A 220 17.68 -18.22 -5.22
N ARG A 221 18.48 -17.24 -4.79
CA ARG A 221 18.28 -16.54 -3.52
C ARG A 221 16.98 -15.73 -3.54
N GLU A 222 16.70 -15.07 -4.64
CA GLU A 222 15.48 -14.29 -4.85
C GLU A 222 14.24 -15.19 -4.81
N LYS A 223 14.21 -16.30 -5.54
CA LYS A 223 13.10 -17.27 -5.48
C LYS A 223 12.85 -17.76 -4.05
N LYS A 224 13.91 -18.16 -3.33
CA LYS A 224 13.81 -18.58 -1.94
C LYS A 224 13.24 -17.48 -1.03
N TYR A 225 13.68 -16.24 -1.25
CA TYR A 225 13.18 -15.08 -0.50
C TYR A 225 11.71 -14.83 -0.78
N ILE A 226 11.29 -14.79 -2.06
CA ILE A 226 9.89 -14.58 -2.46
C ILE A 226 8.99 -15.65 -1.86
N THR A 227 9.35 -16.94 -1.92
CA THR A 227 8.56 -18.01 -1.31
C THR A 227 8.41 -17.85 0.19
N LYS A 228 9.47 -17.39 0.88
CA LYS A 228 9.44 -17.12 2.32
C LYS A 228 8.55 -15.92 2.66
N GLU A 229 8.65 -14.82 1.92
CA GLU A 229 7.82 -13.62 2.15
C GLU A 229 6.34 -13.89 1.81
N LEU A 230 6.05 -14.68 0.77
CA LEU A 230 4.70 -15.17 0.49
C LEU A 230 4.14 -15.97 1.68
N TRP A 231 4.92 -16.92 2.21
CA TRP A 231 4.52 -17.69 3.39
C TRP A 231 4.26 -16.81 4.62
N ARG A 232 5.07 -15.77 4.83
CA ARG A 232 4.88 -14.81 5.92
C ARG A 232 3.60 -13.99 5.76
N THR A 233 3.34 -13.51 4.54
CA THR A 233 2.12 -12.78 4.20
C THR A 233 0.89 -13.66 4.43
N VAL A 234 0.92 -14.90 3.94
CA VAL A 234 -0.16 -15.87 4.14
C VAL A 234 -0.43 -16.12 5.61
N LYS A 235 0.64 -16.38 6.38
CA LYS A 235 0.52 -16.61 7.81
C LYS A 235 -0.08 -15.42 8.55
N ALA A 236 0.34 -14.19 8.24
CA ALA A 236 -0.17 -12.97 8.87
C ALA A 236 -1.66 -12.77 8.57
N THR A 237 -2.10 -12.99 7.32
CA THR A 237 -3.52 -12.91 6.94
C THR A 237 -4.35 -13.98 7.64
N MET A 238 -3.88 -15.22 7.72
CA MET A 238 -4.58 -16.29 8.46
C MET A 238 -4.71 -16.00 9.95
N GLU A 239 -3.64 -15.50 10.59
CA GLU A 239 -3.69 -15.10 12.00
C GLU A 239 -4.68 -13.96 12.23
N SER A 240 -4.72 -12.97 11.32
CA SER A 240 -5.70 -11.89 11.38
C SER A 240 -7.13 -12.40 11.22
N GLN A 241 -7.42 -13.23 10.21
CA GLN A 241 -8.74 -13.82 10.01
C GLN A 241 -9.21 -14.65 11.22
N ALA A 242 -8.30 -15.40 11.85
CA ALA A 242 -8.62 -16.17 13.05
C ALA A 242 -9.00 -15.28 14.24
N VAL A 243 -8.36 -14.12 14.40
CA VAL A 243 -8.71 -13.15 15.45
C VAL A 243 -9.97 -12.38 15.10
N THR A 244 -10.16 -11.96 13.85
CA THR A 244 -11.43 -11.35 13.38
C THR A 244 -12.61 -12.25 13.71
N LYS A 245 -12.51 -13.55 13.38
CA LYS A 245 -13.59 -14.50 13.65
C LYS A 245 -13.93 -14.57 15.15
N LYS A 246 -12.91 -14.61 16.01
CA LYS A 246 -13.10 -14.60 17.46
C LYS A 246 -13.74 -13.31 17.97
N ALA A 247 -13.33 -12.16 17.43
CA ALA A 247 -13.91 -10.86 17.80
C ALA A 247 -15.38 -10.74 17.38
N ILE A 248 -15.74 -11.24 16.18
CA ILE A 248 -17.14 -11.26 15.71
C ILE A 248 -18.00 -12.24 16.53
N GLU A 249 -17.44 -13.38 16.94
CA GLU A 249 -18.13 -14.39 17.72
C GLU A 249 -18.22 -14.05 19.22
N ALA A 250 -17.49 -13.02 19.68
CA ALA A 250 -17.53 -12.58 21.06
C ALA A 250 -18.92 -11.97 21.38
N GLN A 251 -19.55 -12.50 22.43
CA GLN A 251 -20.87 -12.03 22.87
C GLN A 251 -20.80 -10.79 23.76
N GLU A 252 -19.63 -10.51 24.33
CA GLU A 252 -19.33 -9.36 25.18
C GLU A 252 -18.12 -8.63 24.59
N GLU A 253 -18.08 -7.31 24.72
CA GLU A 253 -16.93 -6.49 24.31
C GLU A 253 -15.70 -6.86 25.16
N ASP A 254 -14.62 -7.27 24.51
CA ASP A 254 -13.34 -7.63 25.12
C ASP A 254 -12.24 -6.70 24.58
N PRO A 255 -11.84 -5.67 25.36
CA PRO A 255 -10.83 -4.70 24.93
C PRO A 255 -9.47 -5.33 24.57
N GLU A 256 -9.08 -6.43 25.22
CA GLU A 256 -7.81 -7.11 24.90
C GLU A 256 -7.90 -7.82 23.55
N LEU A 257 -9.08 -8.37 23.22
CA LEU A 257 -9.35 -9.01 21.94
C LEU A 257 -9.43 -7.98 20.80
N ASP A 258 -10.01 -6.81 21.05
CA ASP A 258 -10.06 -5.71 20.09
C ASP A 258 -8.66 -5.15 19.78
N ASP A 259 -7.83 -4.94 20.80
CA ASP A 259 -6.43 -4.54 20.63
C ASP A 259 -5.65 -5.59 19.82
N LEU A 260 -5.85 -6.87 20.15
CA LEU A 260 -5.19 -7.97 19.45
C LEU A 260 -5.65 -8.06 17.99
N TYR A 261 -6.94 -7.86 17.72
CA TYR A 261 -7.50 -7.78 16.38
C TYR A 261 -6.82 -6.68 15.58
N MET A 262 -6.76 -5.47 16.12
CA MET A 262 -6.12 -4.33 15.46
C MET A 262 -4.64 -4.60 15.17
N ILE A 263 -3.88 -5.13 16.13
CA ILE A 263 -2.46 -5.47 15.92
C ILE A 263 -2.31 -6.48 14.77
N LYS A 264 -3.13 -7.54 14.74
CA LYS A 264 -3.02 -8.59 13.73
C LYS A 264 -3.47 -8.14 12.35
N CYS A 265 -4.51 -7.31 12.26
CA CYS A 265 -4.91 -6.68 11.00
C CYS A 265 -3.82 -5.78 10.44
N HIS A 266 -3.23 -4.91 11.27
CA HIS A 266 -2.13 -4.03 10.82
C HIS A 266 -0.91 -4.83 10.37
N GLN A 267 -0.57 -5.91 11.08
CA GLN A 267 0.51 -6.83 10.65
C GLN A 267 0.22 -7.46 9.29
N ALA A 268 -1.00 -7.96 9.05
CA ALA A 268 -1.39 -8.53 7.77
C ALA A 268 -1.30 -7.50 6.63
N ILE A 269 -1.89 -6.32 6.84
CA ILE A 269 -1.89 -5.23 5.87
C ILE A 269 -0.46 -4.79 5.53
N TRP A 270 0.41 -4.65 6.53
CA TRP A 270 1.82 -4.31 6.31
C TRP A 270 2.53 -5.36 5.45
N GLN A 271 2.38 -6.65 5.78
CA GLN A 271 3.03 -7.72 5.01
C GLN A 271 2.52 -7.77 3.56
N MET A 272 1.22 -7.54 3.35
CA MET A 272 0.61 -7.45 2.03
C MET A 272 1.17 -6.28 1.21
N ALA A 273 1.20 -5.08 1.79
CA ALA A 273 1.75 -3.90 1.13
C ALA A 273 3.23 -4.03 0.83
N LYS A 274 4.01 -4.52 1.79
CA LYS A 274 5.43 -4.81 1.60
C LYS A 274 5.65 -5.78 0.44
N PHE A 275 4.91 -6.89 0.39
CA PHE A 275 5.04 -7.87 -0.68
C PHE A 275 4.75 -7.24 -2.05
N GLU A 276 3.66 -6.50 -2.18
CA GLU A 276 3.23 -5.88 -3.44
C GLU A 276 4.22 -4.82 -3.93
N VAL A 277 4.73 -3.97 -3.00
CA VAL A 277 5.79 -3.01 -3.31
C VAL A 277 7.06 -3.72 -3.77
N GLU A 278 7.52 -4.74 -3.05
CA GLU A 278 8.73 -5.46 -3.43
C GLU A 278 8.60 -6.16 -4.79
N ALA A 279 7.45 -6.79 -5.05
CA ALA A 279 7.19 -7.45 -6.32
C ALA A 279 7.19 -6.46 -7.49
N THR A 280 6.45 -5.35 -7.35
CA THR A 280 6.38 -4.31 -8.37
C THR A 280 7.75 -3.67 -8.61
N LEU A 281 8.50 -3.34 -7.56
CA LEU A 281 9.81 -2.70 -7.72
C LEU A 281 10.84 -3.61 -8.38
N ARG A 282 10.81 -4.94 -8.13
CA ARG A 282 11.67 -5.88 -8.84
C ARG A 282 11.44 -5.82 -10.36
N LEU A 283 10.17 -5.87 -10.77
CA LEU A 283 9.78 -5.81 -12.17
C LEU A 283 10.13 -4.46 -12.81
N VAL A 284 9.89 -3.36 -12.09
CA VAL A 284 10.30 -2.01 -12.51
C VAL A 284 11.82 -1.93 -12.70
N CYS A 285 12.60 -2.45 -11.75
CA CYS A 285 14.06 -2.46 -11.88
C CYS A 285 14.52 -3.31 -13.07
N ASP A 286 13.87 -4.46 -13.31
CA ASP A 286 14.18 -5.30 -14.46
C ASP A 286 13.87 -4.56 -15.78
N ASP A 287 12.73 -3.88 -15.89
CA ASP A 287 12.39 -3.08 -17.07
C ASP A 287 13.42 -1.96 -17.32
N VAL A 288 13.83 -1.26 -16.26
CA VAL A 288 14.82 -0.16 -16.34
C VAL A 288 16.23 -0.64 -16.70
N LEU A 289 16.68 -1.75 -16.12
CA LEU A 289 18.05 -2.25 -16.23
C LEU A 289 18.24 -3.21 -17.42
N GLN A 290 17.20 -3.92 -17.84
CA GLN A 290 17.30 -4.93 -18.90
C GLN A 290 16.87 -4.42 -20.29
N ASP A 291 16.42 -3.16 -20.41
CA ASP A 291 16.03 -2.52 -21.66
C ASP A 291 17.10 -2.60 -22.76
N LYS A 292 16.94 -3.56 -23.68
CA LYS A 292 17.92 -3.80 -24.75
C LYS A 292 17.93 -2.73 -25.83
N SER A 293 16.95 -1.82 -25.84
CA SER A 293 16.95 -0.67 -26.74
C SER A 293 17.98 0.41 -26.33
N VAL A 294 18.45 0.35 -25.08
CA VAL A 294 19.41 1.29 -24.50
C VAL A 294 20.81 0.69 -24.44
N LEU A 295 21.81 1.52 -24.74
CA LEU A 295 23.23 1.13 -24.74
C LEU A 295 23.66 0.59 -23.36
N LEU A 296 24.55 -0.42 -23.37
CA LEU A 296 25.00 -1.07 -22.14
C LEU A 296 25.61 -0.09 -21.13
N ASN A 297 26.42 0.87 -21.59
CA ASN A 297 27.04 1.87 -20.70
C ASN A 297 25.99 2.75 -20.00
N GLU A 298 24.93 3.13 -20.70
CA GLU A 298 23.83 3.90 -20.08
C GLU A 298 23.09 3.06 -19.04
N ARG A 299 22.88 1.76 -19.32
CA ARG A 299 22.27 0.84 -18.36
C ARG A 299 23.15 0.57 -17.13
N LEU A 300 24.47 0.52 -17.30
CA LEU A 300 25.42 0.46 -16.18
C LEU A 300 25.31 1.73 -15.32
N GLY A 301 25.24 2.92 -15.93
CA GLY A 301 25.01 4.18 -15.20
C GLY A 301 23.67 4.21 -14.46
N ARG A 302 22.60 3.65 -15.05
CA ARG A 302 21.31 3.45 -14.35
C ARG A 302 21.48 2.55 -13.13
N ALA A 303 22.21 1.45 -13.26
CA ALA A 303 22.45 0.53 -12.15
C ALA A 303 23.28 1.16 -11.02
N GLU A 304 24.29 1.95 -11.34
CA GLU A 304 25.08 2.71 -10.35
C GLU A 304 24.21 3.72 -9.60
N GLY A 305 23.39 4.49 -10.32
CA GLY A 305 22.45 5.43 -9.69
C GLY A 305 21.39 4.72 -8.84
N LEU A 306 20.92 3.55 -9.27
CA LEU A 306 19.95 2.75 -8.52
C LEU A 306 20.57 2.19 -7.23
N LEU A 307 21.84 1.77 -7.29
CA LEU A 307 22.59 1.34 -6.11
C LEU A 307 22.76 2.50 -5.12
N ALA A 308 23.19 3.67 -5.61
CA ALA A 308 23.34 4.87 -4.77
C ALA A 308 22.00 5.27 -4.12
N LEU A 309 20.90 5.26 -4.89
CA LEU A 309 19.56 5.53 -4.37
C LEU A 309 19.16 4.52 -3.28
N GLY A 310 19.39 3.23 -3.53
CA GLY A 310 19.07 2.17 -2.59
C GLY A 310 19.85 2.26 -1.28
N ASP A 311 21.16 2.51 -1.37
CA ASP A 311 22.03 2.67 -0.21
C ASP A 311 21.66 3.94 0.59
N LEU A 312 21.31 5.05 -0.08
CA LEU A 312 20.80 6.25 0.59
C LEU A 312 19.50 5.99 1.35
N TYR A 313 18.55 5.26 0.76
CA TYR A 313 17.28 4.95 1.42
C TYR A 313 17.50 4.10 2.67
N VAL A 314 18.32 3.05 2.59
CA VAL A 314 18.62 2.18 3.73
C VAL A 314 19.38 2.93 4.83
N ALA A 315 20.38 3.76 4.46
CA ALA A 315 21.21 4.48 5.42
C ALA A 315 20.44 5.56 6.21
N ASN A 316 19.33 6.06 5.66
CA ASN A 316 18.54 7.13 6.27
C ASN A 316 17.24 6.65 6.91
N ALA A 317 16.97 5.34 6.90
CA ALA A 317 15.86 4.77 7.65
C ALA A 317 16.19 4.77 9.15
N ASP A 318 15.36 5.41 9.97
CA ASP A 318 15.58 5.51 11.42
C ASP A 318 15.16 4.25 12.18
N ILE A 319 15.29 3.07 11.57
CA ILE A 319 14.88 1.79 12.15
C ILE A 319 15.90 0.68 11.83
N SER A 320 16.13 -0.19 12.81
CA SER A 320 16.99 -1.37 12.65
C SER A 320 16.21 -2.62 12.23
N ASP A 321 14.95 -2.72 12.63
CA ASP A 321 14.02 -3.78 12.23
C ASP A 321 12.76 -3.17 11.62
N VAL A 322 12.47 -3.59 10.39
CA VAL A 322 11.33 -3.16 9.58
C VAL A 322 10.00 -3.58 10.23
N GLU A 323 10.01 -4.64 11.03
CA GLU A 323 8.82 -5.12 11.72
C GLU A 323 8.52 -4.31 13.01
N ASN A 324 9.48 -3.53 13.52
CA ASN A 324 9.30 -2.77 14.77
C ASN A 324 8.42 -1.52 14.59
N GLU A 325 8.38 -0.93 13.40
CA GLU A 325 7.52 0.26 13.14
C GLU A 325 6.02 -0.12 13.19
N VAL A 326 5.67 -1.38 12.95
CA VAL A 326 4.31 -1.91 13.09
C VAL A 326 3.87 -2.01 14.55
N VAL A 327 4.81 -2.26 15.46
CA VAL A 327 4.54 -2.45 16.91
C VAL A 327 4.48 -1.11 17.66
N GLN A 328 5.02 -0.04 17.08
CA GLN A 328 5.11 1.28 17.71
C GLN A 328 3.94 2.23 17.42
N LEU A 329 2.93 1.80 16.66
CA LEU A 329 1.70 2.57 16.41
C LEU A 329 0.75 2.63 17.63
N LYS A 330 1.30 2.60 18.85
CA LYS A 330 0.57 2.74 20.12
C LYS A 330 0.30 4.20 20.45
#